data_AF-A0A1E7FCK3-F1
#
_entry.id   AF-A0A1E7FCK3-F1
#
_cell.length_a   1.000
_cell.length_b   1.000
_cell.length_c   1.000
_cell.angle_alpha   90.00
_cell.angle_beta   90.00
_cell.angle_gamma   90.00
#
_symmetry.space_group_name_H-M   'P 1'
#
loop_
_entity.id
_entity.type
_entity.pdbx_description
1 polymer ?
#
loop_
_entity_poly.entity_id
_entity_poly.type
_entity_poly.pdbx_seq_one_letter_code
_entity_poly.pdbx_strand_id
1 'polypeptide(L)'
;MMTHRNKNVYGDDADAYIPSRWINPTQAQKDSFLIYSAGKQNCVGQALANAELQCIIPKILSEVELEVVDEGRITWFLTLKPIGATLRAKRVIR
;
A
#
# COMPACT_ATOMS: atom_id res chain seq x y z
N MET A 1 10.00 2.37 -11.21
CA MET A 1 9.79 2.43 -9.74
C MET A 1 10.18 3.77 -9.10
N MET A 2 10.84 4.70 -9.82
CA MET A 2 11.24 6.01 -9.26
C MET A 2 10.12 7.04 -9.19
N THR A 3 8.98 6.83 -9.85
CA THR A 3 7.88 7.81 -9.89
C THR A 3 7.23 8.01 -8.53
N HIS A 4 6.97 6.95 -7.77
CA HIS A 4 6.26 7.01 -6.47
C HIS A 4 7.10 7.59 -5.32
N ARG A 5 8.39 7.87 -5.54
CA ARG A 5 9.30 8.52 -4.59
C ARG A 5 9.83 9.87 -5.12
N ASN A 6 9.22 10.40 -6.17
CA ASN A 6 9.65 11.66 -6.75
C ASN A 6 9.36 12.84 -5.81
N LYS A 7 10.41 13.44 -5.23
CA LYS A 7 10.30 14.57 -4.31
C LYS A 7 9.65 15.81 -4.92
N ASN A 8 9.69 15.98 -6.24
CA ASN A 8 8.99 17.09 -6.91
C ASN A 8 7.45 16.92 -6.89
N VAL A 9 6.96 15.69 -6.69
CA VAL A 9 5.52 15.37 -6.65
C VAL A 9 5.05 15.13 -5.22
N TYR A 10 5.86 14.42 -4.44
CA TYR A 10 5.51 13.96 -3.10
C TYR A 10 6.15 14.79 -1.98
N GLY A 11 7.07 15.71 -2.28
CA GLY A 11 7.79 16.50 -1.27
C GLY A 11 9.00 15.77 -0.70
N ASP A 12 9.69 16.41 0.24
CA ASP A 12 10.92 15.85 0.84
C ASP A 12 10.69 14.56 1.64
N ASP A 13 9.44 14.35 2.08
CA ASP A 13 8.95 13.18 2.80
C ASP A 13 8.44 12.06 1.88
N ALA A 14 8.84 12.05 0.59
CA ALA A 14 8.42 11.06 -0.40
C ALA A 14 8.74 9.60 -0.01
N ASP A 15 9.72 9.38 0.87
CA ASP A 15 10.11 8.06 1.37
C ASP A 15 9.36 7.65 2.66
N ALA A 16 8.58 8.55 3.26
CA ALA A 16 7.84 8.31 4.49
C ALA A 16 6.44 7.73 4.23
N TYR A 17 5.99 6.86 5.13
CA TYR A 17 4.62 6.34 5.11
C TYR A 17 3.65 7.36 5.70
N ILE A 18 2.96 8.12 4.83
CA ILE A 18 2.02 9.18 5.22
C ILE A 18 0.65 8.92 4.58
N PRO A 19 -0.23 8.13 5.24
CA PRO A 19 -1.55 7.80 4.69
C PRO A 19 -2.46 9.02 4.48
N SER A 20 -2.36 10.02 5.37
CA SER A 20 -3.17 11.25 5.32
C SER A 20 -2.97 12.06 4.02
N ARG A 21 -1.87 11.84 3.30
CA ARG A 21 -1.61 12.41 1.97
C ARG A 21 -2.74 12.16 0.98
N TRP A 22 -3.44 11.04 1.12
CA TRP A 22 -4.48 10.60 0.20
C TRP A 22 -5.88 11.10 0.56
N ILE A 23 -6.04 11.90 1.62
CA ILE A 23 -7.32 12.56 1.95
C ILE A 23 -7.65 13.63 0.90
N ASN A 24 -6.67 14.45 0.52
CA ASN A 24 -6.80 15.52 -0.48
C ASN A 24 -5.57 15.57 -1.41
N PRO A 25 -5.34 14.56 -2.26
CA PRO A 25 -4.15 14.51 -3.10
C PRO A 25 -4.22 15.52 -4.25
N THR A 26 -3.09 16.13 -4.56
CA THR A 26 -2.94 17.04 -5.71
C THR A 26 -3.11 16.27 -7.03
N GLN A 27 -3.41 16.98 -8.13
CA GLN A 27 -3.53 16.34 -9.44
C GLN A 27 -2.22 15.65 -9.86
N ALA A 28 -1.07 16.30 -9.63
CA ALA A 28 0.25 15.73 -9.92
C ALA A 28 0.50 14.40 -9.16
N GLN A 29 0.05 14.30 -7.91
CA GLN A 29 0.15 13.07 -7.11
C GLN A 29 -0.73 11.96 -7.67
N LYS A 30 -1.95 12.28 -8.11
CA LYS A 30 -2.86 11.31 -8.76
C LYS A 30 -2.28 10.79 -10.06
N ASP A 31 -1.80 11.68 -10.93
CA ASP A 31 -1.27 11.32 -12.24
C ASP A 31 0.03 10.52 -12.15
N SER A 32 0.82 10.74 -11.09
CA SER A 32 2.06 10.01 -10.84
C SER A 32 1.85 8.64 -10.17
N PHE A 33 0.65 8.36 -9.64
CA PHE A 33 0.35 7.15 -8.87
C PHE A 33 -0.07 5.95 -9.75
N LEU A 34 0.91 5.44 -10.50
CA LEU A 34 0.72 4.38 -11.51
C LEU A 34 0.87 2.95 -10.96
N ILE A 35 0.19 2.59 -9.86
CA ILE A 35 0.32 1.24 -9.25
C ILE A 35 -0.36 0.11 -10.05
N TYR A 36 -1.27 0.47 -10.97
CA TYR A 36 -1.96 -0.45 -11.88
C TYR A 36 -1.58 -0.23 -13.35
N SER A 37 -0.47 0.49 -13.62
CA SER A 37 -0.16 1.05 -14.95
C SER A 37 -1.20 2.09 -15.40
N ALA A 38 -1.23 2.46 -16.68
CA ALA A 38 -2.14 3.45 -17.25
C ALA A 38 -2.63 3.08 -18.66
N GLY A 39 -3.72 3.73 -19.07
CA GLY A 39 -4.27 3.62 -20.42
C GLY A 39 -4.82 2.23 -20.74
N LYS A 40 -4.76 1.84 -22.02
CA LYS A 40 -5.31 0.57 -22.52
C LYS A 40 -4.62 -0.68 -21.96
N GLN A 41 -3.43 -0.52 -21.38
CA GLN A 41 -2.64 -1.59 -20.76
C GLN A 41 -2.67 -1.52 -19.22
N ASN A 42 -3.60 -0.78 -18.65
CA ASN A 42 -3.89 -0.84 -17.21
C ASN A 42 -4.25 -2.29 -16.82
N CYS A 43 -3.89 -2.68 -15.59
CA CYS A 43 -4.35 -3.90 -14.97
C CYS A 43 -5.89 -4.02 -15.04
N VAL A 44 -6.36 -4.99 -15.82
CA VAL A 44 -7.80 -5.32 -15.92
C VAL A 44 -8.43 -5.67 -14.56
N GLY A 45 -7.61 -6.12 -13.61
CA GLY A 45 -8.02 -6.46 -12.25
C GLY A 45 -8.06 -5.30 -11.26
N GLN A 46 -7.78 -4.05 -11.67
CA GLN A 46 -7.72 -2.89 -10.75
C GLN A 46 -8.97 -2.74 -9.89
N ALA A 47 -10.16 -2.88 -10.51
CA ALA A 47 -11.42 -2.73 -9.78
C ALA A 47 -11.60 -3.81 -8.71
N LEU A 48 -11.27 -5.06 -9.04
CA LEU A 48 -11.35 -6.18 -8.11
C LEU A 48 -10.34 -6.02 -6.96
N ALA A 49 -9.07 -5.71 -7.28
CA ALA A 49 -8.03 -5.53 -6.28
C ALA A 49 -8.39 -4.41 -5.28
N ASN A 50 -8.93 -3.28 -5.76
CA ASN A 50 -9.38 -2.21 -4.88
C ASN A 50 -10.55 -2.63 -3.98
N ALA A 51 -11.52 -3.36 -4.52
CA ALA A 51 -12.66 -3.85 -3.74
C ALA A 51 -12.21 -4.84 -2.64
N GLU A 52 -11.31 -5.77 -2.97
CA GLU A 52 -10.75 -6.72 -2.01
C GLU A 52 -9.99 -6.00 -0.88
N LEU A 53 -9.13 -5.02 -1.23
CA LEU A 53 -8.40 -4.23 -0.24
C LEU A 53 -9.35 -3.45 0.70
N GLN A 54 -10.40 -2.85 0.14
CA GLN A 54 -11.40 -2.09 0.91
C GLN A 54 -12.26 -2.97 1.81
N CYS A 55 -12.42 -4.26 1.51
CA CYS A 55 -13.17 -5.20 2.34
C CYS A 55 -12.28 -5.89 3.40
N ILE A 56 -11.11 -6.37 2.99
CA ILE A 56 -10.26 -7.23 3.82
C ILE A 56 -9.52 -6.42 4.89
N ILE A 57 -8.95 -5.26 4.54
CA ILE A 57 -8.13 -4.48 5.48
C ILE A 57 -8.96 -3.98 6.67
N PRO A 58 -10.14 -3.35 6.49
CA PRO A 58 -10.95 -2.93 7.64
C PRO A 58 -11.43 -4.11 8.47
N LYS A 59 -11.74 -5.24 7.84
CA LYS A 59 -12.16 -6.46 8.54
C LYS A 59 -11.08 -6.96 9.50
N ILE A 60 -9.83 -7.07 9.03
CA ILE A 60 -8.69 -7.45 9.86
C ILE A 60 -8.53 -6.45 11.01
N LEU A 61 -8.43 -5.15 10.70
CA LEU A 61 -8.19 -4.11 11.70
C LEU A 61 -9.34 -3.93 12.71
N SER A 62 -10.56 -4.39 12.39
CA SER A 62 -11.69 -4.38 13.32
C SER A 62 -11.65 -5.49 14.36
N GLU A 63 -10.92 -6.58 14.10
CA GLU A 63 -10.94 -7.80 14.91
C GLU A 63 -9.63 -8.08 15.64
N VAL A 64 -8.50 -7.58 15.12
CA VAL A 64 -7.18 -7.85 15.68
C VAL A 64 -6.32 -6.60 15.79
N GLU A 65 -5.56 -6.52 16.88
CA GLU A 65 -4.38 -5.68 17.01
C GLU A 65 -3.17 -6.44 16.46
N LEU A 66 -2.38 -5.78 15.62
CA LEU A 66 -1.21 -6.36 14.96
C LEU A 66 0.07 -5.76 15.53
N GLU A 67 1.02 -6.62 15.88
CA GLU A 67 2.38 -6.26 16.32
C GLU A 67 3.39 -6.91 15.36
N VAL A 68 4.38 -6.14 14.92
CA VAL A 68 5.46 -6.67 14.07
C VAL A 68 6.46 -7.41 14.96
N VAL A 69 6.62 -8.71 14.73
CA VAL A 69 7.60 -9.56 15.44
C VAL A 69 8.90 -9.64 14.66
N ASP A 70 8.79 -9.75 13.33
CA ASP A 70 9.92 -9.75 12.41
C ASP A 70 9.49 -9.04 11.11
N GLU A 71 10.33 -8.13 10.61
CA GLU A 71 10.11 -7.44 9.34
C GLU A 71 10.46 -8.32 8.13
N GLY A 72 11.23 -9.40 8.37
CA GLY A 72 11.73 -10.28 7.32
C GLY A 72 12.62 -9.53 6.32
N ARG A 73 12.64 -10.01 5.08
CA ARG A 73 13.40 -9.38 4.00
C ARG A 73 12.55 -9.18 2.76
N ILE A 74 12.58 -7.94 2.26
CA ILE A 74 11.98 -7.59 0.98
C ILE A 74 12.68 -8.36 -0.14
N THR A 75 11.90 -9.15 -0.88
CA THR A 75 12.38 -9.93 -2.03
C THR A 75 11.61 -9.56 -3.27
N TRP A 76 12.32 -9.51 -4.39
CA TRP A 76 11.81 -9.23 -5.71
C TRP A 76 11.89 -10.48 -6.59
N PHE A 77 10.74 -10.92 -7.09
CA PHE A 77 10.64 -11.87 -8.20
C PHE A 77 9.58 -11.35 -9.16
N LEU A 78 8.44 -12.05 -9.30
CA LEU A 78 7.29 -11.55 -10.05
C LEU A 78 6.59 -10.37 -9.35
N THR A 79 6.58 -10.37 -8.02
CA THR A 79 6.00 -9.31 -7.18
C THR A 79 6.96 -8.91 -6.07
N LEU A 80 6.71 -7.72 -5.50
CA LEU A 80 7.32 -7.30 -4.26
C LEU A 80 6.63 -7.96 -3.08
N LYS A 81 7.37 -8.68 -2.25
CA LYS A 81 6.85 -9.17 -0.98
C LYS A 81 7.94 -9.27 0.08
N PRO A 82 7.61 -9.01 1.35
CA PRO A 82 8.48 -9.38 2.46
C PRO A 82 8.41 -10.89 2.68
N ILE A 83 9.56 -11.57 2.66
CA ILE A 83 9.70 -12.99 2.99
C ILE A 83 10.19 -13.09 4.43
N GLY A 84 9.53 -13.89 5.25
CA GLY A 84 9.87 -14.07 6.67
C GLY A 84 9.23 -13.05 7.61
N ALA A 85 8.51 -12.05 7.09
CA ALA A 85 7.79 -11.11 7.94
C ALA A 85 6.74 -11.84 8.79
N THR A 86 6.78 -11.61 10.09
CA THR A 86 5.91 -12.26 11.07
C THR A 86 5.18 -11.20 11.87
N LEU A 87 3.85 -11.30 11.86
CA LEU A 87 2.97 -10.45 12.68
C LEU A 87 2.34 -11.28 13.78
N ARG A 88 2.29 -10.73 14.99
CA ARG A 88 1.47 -11.26 16.08
C ARG A 88 0.10 -10.59 16.03
N ALA A 89 -0.96 -11.40 15.95
CA ALA A 89 -2.33 -10.93 15.99
C ALA A 89 -2.93 -11.20 17.37
N LYS A 90 -3.39 -10.15 18.05
CA LYS A 90 -4.15 -10.23 19.30
C LYS A 90 -5.60 -9.87 19.02
N ARG A 91 -6.53 -10.79 19.30
CA ARG A 91 -7.96 -10.53 19.08
C ARG A 91 -8.45 -9.40 20.00
N VAL A 92 -9.12 -8.42 19.41
CA VAL A 92 -9.78 -7.33 20.14
C VAL A 92 -11.16 -7.82 20.54
N ILE A 93 -11.38 -7.99 21.85
CA ILE A 93 -12.72 -8.15 22.40
C ILE A 93 -13.20 -6.74 22.69
N ARG A 94 -14.05 -6.19 21.81
CA ARG A 94 -14.80 -4.96 22.09
C ARG A 94 -16.07 -5.29 22.86
#